data_AF-A0A920RS99-F1
#
_entry.id   AF-A0A920RS99-F1
#
_cell.length_a   1.000
_cell.length_b   1.000
_cell.length_c   1.000
_cell.angle_alpha   90.00
_cell.angle_beta   90.00
_cell.angle_gamma   90.00
#
_symmetry.space_group_name_H-M   'P 1'
#
loop_
_entity.id
_entity.type
_entity.pdbx_description
1 polymer ?
#
loop_
_entity_poly.entity_id
_entity_poly.type
_entity_poly.pdbx_seq_one_letter_code
_entity_poly.pdbx_strand_id
1 'polypeptide(L)' 'MVRVIDGPFNDFSGVVEEVNYEKSKVRVAVLIFGRSTPVELNFNQIEKA' A
#
# COMPACT_ATOMS: atom_id res chain seq x y z
N MET A 1 -8.06 2.83 5.93
CA MET A 1 -7.14 1.73 5.61
C MET A 1 -7.12 1.59 4.09
N VAL A 2 -6.06 1.06 3.50
CA VAL A 2 -6.02 0.81 2.05
C VAL A 2 -5.84 -0.67 1.79
N ARG A 3 -6.51 -1.15 0.75
CA ARG A 3 -6.34 -2.50 0.24
C ARG A 3 -5.51 -2.43 -1.02
N VAL A 4 -4.52 -3.29 -1.13
CA VAL A 4 -3.75 -3.42 -2.37
C VAL A 4 -4.53 -4.33 -3.30
N ILE A 5 -4.77 -3.87 -4.53
CA ILE A 5 -5.57 -4.58 -5.54
C ILE A 5 -4.72 -5.11 -6.71
N ASP A 6 -3.41 -4.85 -6.69
CA ASP A 6 -2.50 -5.20 -7.76
C ASP A 6 -1.10 -5.59 -7.25
N GLY A 7 -0.39 -6.40 -8.04
CA GLY A 7 0.96 -6.88 -7.72
C GLY A 7 1.02 -8.03 -6.71
N PRO A 8 2.22 -8.35 -6.19
CA PRO A 8 2.43 -9.51 -5.30
C PRO A 8 1.79 -9.33 -3.90
N PHE A 9 1.32 -8.13 -3.60
CA PHE A 9 0.63 -7.78 -2.35
C PHE A 9 -0.88 -7.63 -2.54
N ASN A 10 -1.44 -8.08 -3.67
CA ASN A 10 -2.88 -8.10 -3.88
C ASN A 10 -3.61 -8.80 -2.71
N ASP A 11 -4.78 -8.29 -2.35
CA ASP A 11 -5.60 -8.68 -1.20
C ASP A 11 -5.06 -8.33 0.19
N PHE A 12 -3.82 -7.84 0.31
CA PHE A 12 -3.32 -7.38 1.60
C PHE A 12 -3.87 -5.99 1.97
N SER A 13 -4.13 -5.83 3.27
CA SER A 13 -4.52 -4.54 3.84
C SER A 13 -3.31 -3.87 4.49
N GLY A 14 -3.24 -2.55 4.33
CA GLY A 14 -2.15 -1.75 4.88
C GLY A 14 -2.59 -0.36 5.30
N VAL A 15 -1.67 0.33 5.97
CA VAL A 15 -1.81 1.72 6.40
C VAL A 15 -0.91 2.59 5.54
N VAL A 16 -1.45 3.67 4.98
CA VAL A 16 -0.67 4.66 4.24
C VAL A 16 0.18 5.43 5.25
N GLU A 17 1.50 5.36 5.11
CA GLU A 17 2.43 6.14 5.94
C GLU A 17 2.74 7.47 5.29
N GLU A 18 3.02 7.46 3.99
CA GLU A 18 3.45 8.64 3.25
C GLU A 18 2.83 8.68 1.86
N VAL A 19 2.47 9.86 1.41
CA VAL A 19 1.86 10.10 0.11
C VAL A 19 2.72 11.10 -0.65
N ASN A 20 3.34 10.65 -1.74
CA ASN A 20 4.09 11.50 -2.64
C ASN A 20 3.24 11.84 -3.87
N TYR A 21 2.60 13.02 -3.82
CA TYR A 21 1.77 13.51 -4.92
C TYR A 21 2.59 13.91 -6.15
N GLU A 22 3.83 14.38 -5.99
CA GLU A 22 4.69 14.77 -7.10
C GLU A 22 5.08 13.57 -7.98
N LYS A 23 5.36 12.44 -7.36
CA LYS A 23 5.74 11.19 -8.03
C LYS A 23 4.56 10.25 -8.27
N SER A 24 3.36 10.63 -7.81
CA SER A 24 2.16 9.78 -7.85
C SER A 24 2.37 8.41 -7.18
N LYS A 25 3.08 8.39 -6.04
CA LYS A 25 3.39 7.18 -5.28
C LYS A 25 2.92 7.28 -3.84
N VAL A 26 2.63 6.13 -3.26
CA VAL A 26 2.19 5.98 -1.88
C VAL A 26 3.04 4.92 -1.19
N ARG A 27 3.52 5.25 0.01
CA ARG A 27 4.17 4.30 0.90
C ARG A 27 3.13 3.71 1.83
N VAL A 28 2.93 2.40 1.72
CA VAL A 28 1.97 1.64 2.53
C VAL A 28 2.74 0.68 3.42
N ALA A 29 2.46 0.70 4.72
CA ALA A 29 2.86 -0.35 5.65
C ALA A 29 1.85 -1.50 5.56
N VAL A 30 2.23 -2.58 4.88
CA VAL A 30 1.40 -3.79 4.75
C VAL A 30 1.76 -4.77 5.86
N LEU A 31 0.74 -5.31 6.53
CA LEU A 31 0.94 -6.37 7.51
C LEU A 31 1.00 -7.73 6.81
N ILE A 32 2.17 -8.37 6.83
CA ILE A 32 2.39 -9.69 6.24
C ILE A 32 2.96 -10.60 7.34
N PHE A 33 2.27 -11.71 7.65
CA PHE A 33 2.67 -12.66 8.71
C PHE A 33 2.97 -12.00 10.07
N GLY A 34 2.21 -10.97 10.45
CA GLY A 34 2.42 -10.22 11.69
C GLY A 34 3.64 -9.30 11.68
N ARG A 35 4.27 -9.09 10.52
CA ARG A 35 5.37 -8.14 10.31
C ARG A 35 4.90 -6.97 9.45
N SER A 36 5.13 -5.76 9.92
CA SER A 36 4.89 -4.55 9.14
C SER A 36 6.00 -4.39 8.12
N THR A 37 5.66 -4.48 6.83
CA THR A 37 6.60 -4.31 5.72
C THR A 37 6.21 -3.07 4.93
N PRO A 38 7.06 -2.02 4.88
CA PRO A 38 6.79 -0.84 4.09
C PRO A 38 7.01 -1.14 2.61
N VAL A 39 5.99 -0.92 1.79
CA VAL A 39 6.03 -1.08 0.34
C VAL A 39 5.64 0.23 -0.33
N GLU A 40 6.26 0.53 -1.47
CA GLU A 40 5.93 1.69 -2.29
C GLU A 40 5.04 1.21 -3.45
N LEU A 41 3.83 1.76 -3.51
CA LEU A 41 2.82 1.40 -4.49
C LEU A 41 2.33 2.66 -5.21
N ASN A 42 1.84 2.48 -6.42
CA ASN A 42 1.20 3.58 -7.15
C ASN A 42 -0.27 3.73 -6.72
N PHE A 43 -0.84 4.91 -6.92
CA PHE A 43 -2.25 5.19 -6.55
C PHE A 43 -3.26 4.27 -7.24
N ASN A 44 -2.94 3.74 -8.43
CA ASN A 44 -3.78 2.81 -9.17
C ASN A 44 -3.72 1.36 -8.63
N GLN A 45 -2.75 1.04 -7.77
CA GLN A 45 -2.57 -0.30 -7.20
C GLN A 45 -3.22 -0.44 -5.82
N ILE A 46 -3.77 0.65 -5.28
CA ILE A 46 -4.40 0.70 -3.98
C ILE A 46 -5.85 1.15 -4.12
N GLU A 47 -6.72 0.58 -3.31
CA GLU A 47 -8.12 0.95 -3.18
C GLU A 47 -8.41 1.33 -1.73
N LYS A 48 -9.34 2.27 -1.53
CA LYS A 48 -9.77 2.65 -0.19
C LYS A 48 -10.69 1.56 0.37
N ALA A 49 -10.28 0.97 1.50
CA ALA A 49 -11.08 0.03 2.27
C ALA A 49 -11.93 0.76 3.32
#